data_AF-A0A2E4JR27-F1
#
_entry.id   AF-A0A2E4JR27-F1
#
_cell.length_a   1.000
_cell.length_b   1.000
_cell.length_c   1.000
_cell.angle_alpha   90.00
_cell.angle_beta   90.00
_cell.angle_gamma   90.00
#
_symmetry.space_group_name_H-M   'P 1'
#
loop_
_entity.id
_entity.type
_entity.pdbx_description
1 polymer ?
#
loop_
_entity_poly.entity_id
_entity_poly.type
_entity_poly.pdbx_seq_one_letter_code
_entity_poly.pdbx_strand_id
1 'polypeptide(L)'
;MADTGIFATTAEVQRKVGANASSTANVEAYINDFMTQAESAINVATRYNWSDAYSGLNVDVKGILKEAASNLAAMYVIQFDMSGFTSRYEAETMLDVLNSGFLRALSILRDIKQQDFMNGA
;
A
#
# COMPACT_ATOMS: atom_id res chain seq x y z
N MET A 1 11.27 7.91 13.68
CA MET A 1 11.36 9.20 12.96
C MET A 1 9.91 9.54 12.61
N ALA A 2 9.57 10.36 11.62
CA ALA A 2 8.17 10.51 11.20
C ALA A 2 7.92 9.66 9.95
N ASP A 3 6.70 9.17 9.76
CA ASP A 3 6.29 8.47 8.53
C ASP A 3 6.60 9.35 7.31
N THR A 4 7.28 8.79 6.30
CA THR A 4 7.61 9.50 5.06
C THR A 4 6.67 9.16 3.91
N GLY A 5 5.79 8.17 4.09
CA GLY A 5 4.73 7.85 3.13
C GLY A 5 3.67 8.97 3.05
N ILE A 6 3.18 9.22 1.84
CA ILE A 6 2.12 10.20 1.56
C ILE A 6 0.74 9.53 1.68
N PHE A 7 0.59 8.30 1.18
CA PHE A 7 -0.71 7.63 1.08
C PHE A 7 -1.06 6.82 2.33
N ALA A 8 -0.05 6.23 2.98
CA ALA A 8 -0.21 5.35 4.12
C ALA A 8 0.85 5.62 5.20
N THR A 9 0.56 5.16 6.40
CA THR A 9 1.43 5.26 7.59
C THR A 9 2.06 3.92 7.93
N THR A 10 3.16 3.92 8.67
CA THR A 10 3.80 2.69 9.16
C THR A 10 2.81 1.81 9.93
N ALA A 11 1.96 2.41 10.77
CA ALA A 11 0.96 1.70 11.55
C ALA A 11 -0.08 0.97 10.66
N GLU A 12 -0.41 1.51 9.49
CA GLU A 12 -1.36 0.88 8.57
C GLU A 12 -0.75 -0.33 7.85
N VAL A 13 0.54 -0.27 7.53
CA VAL A 13 1.29 -1.41 7.00
C VAL A 13 1.46 -2.50 8.07
N GLN A 14 1.86 -2.11 9.28
CA GLN A 14 2.04 -3.04 10.41
C GLN A 14 0.79 -3.86 10.74
N ARG A 15 -0.40 -3.28 10.59
CA ARG A 15 -1.67 -3.99 10.80
C ARG A 15 -1.93 -5.08 9.75
N LYS A 16 -1.27 -5.02 8.58
CA LYS A 16 -1.52 -5.92 7.44
C LYS A 16 -0.48 -7.03 7.28
N VAL A 17 0.74 -6.84 7.78
CA VAL A 17 1.84 -7.81 7.61
C VAL A 17 1.71 -9.06 8.49
N GLY A 18 0.85 -9.03 9.51
CA GLY A 18 0.64 -10.13 10.44
C GLY A 18 1.64 -10.16 11.61
N ALA A 19 1.31 -10.93 12.64
CA ALA A 19 2.09 -10.98 13.89
C ALA A 19 3.49 -11.60 13.72
N ASN A 20 3.66 -12.45 12.70
CA ASN A 20 4.87 -13.22 12.45
C ASN A 20 5.82 -12.55 11.44
N ALA A 21 5.51 -11.33 11.00
CA ALA A 21 6.36 -10.58 10.11
C ALA A 21 7.73 -10.28 10.75
N SER A 22 8.78 -10.25 9.92
CA SER A 22 10.15 -10.01 10.36
C SER A 22 10.27 -8.72 11.17
N SER A 23 10.80 -8.81 12.40
CA SER A 23 11.06 -7.63 13.24
C SER A 23 12.10 -6.69 12.64
N THR A 24 12.87 -7.13 11.64
CA THR A 24 13.82 -6.29 10.91
C THR A 24 13.12 -5.44 9.85
N ALA A 25 12.24 -6.04 9.05
CA ALA A 25 11.52 -5.33 7.99
C ALA A 25 10.26 -4.61 8.50
N ASN A 26 9.70 -5.05 9.62
CA ASN A 26 8.48 -4.48 10.22
C ASN A 26 8.76 -3.25 11.11
N VAL A 27 9.73 -2.43 10.71
CA VAL A 27 10.12 -1.19 11.37
C VAL A 27 9.98 -0.01 10.42
N GLU A 28 9.79 1.17 10.99
CA GLU A 28 9.51 2.42 10.27
C GLU A 28 10.49 2.68 9.12
N ALA A 29 11.79 2.45 9.31
CA ALA A 29 12.81 2.71 8.28
C ALA A 29 12.61 1.88 7.00
N TYR A 30 12.34 0.58 7.14
CA TYR A 30 12.09 -0.31 6.00
C TYR A 30 10.71 -0.06 5.39
N ILE A 31 9.71 0.14 6.24
CA ILE A 31 8.34 0.39 5.79
C ILE A 31 8.26 1.70 4.99
N ASN A 32 8.97 2.75 5.39
CA ASN A 32 9.06 4.01 4.65
C ASN A 32 9.65 3.84 3.25
N ASP A 33 10.70 3.02 3.10
CA ASP A 33 11.27 2.69 1.79
C ASP A 33 10.27 1.91 0.92
N PHE A 34 9.64 0.88 1.49
CA PHE A 34 8.63 0.09 0.79
C PHE A 34 7.39 0.90 0.40
N MET A 35 6.96 1.85 1.23
CA MET A 35 5.88 2.77 0.88
C MET A 35 6.30 3.67 -0.28
N THR A 36 7.52 4.21 -0.30
CA THR A 36 8.02 5.04 -1.41
C THR A 36 8.01 4.27 -2.73
N GLN A 37 8.40 3.00 -2.71
CA GLN A 37 8.30 2.10 -3.87
C GLN A 37 6.84 1.85 -4.27
N ALA A 38 5.96 1.58 -3.29
CA ALA A 38 4.55 1.32 -3.54
C ALA A 38 3.82 2.53 -4.15
N GLU A 39 4.06 3.73 -3.63
CA GLU A 39 3.46 4.97 -4.13
C GLU A 39 3.92 5.29 -5.55
N SER A 40 5.22 5.11 -5.82
CA SER A 40 5.79 5.25 -7.16
C SER A 40 5.12 4.28 -8.13
N ALA A 41 4.94 3.02 -7.72
CA ALA A 41 4.25 2.02 -8.54
C ALA A 41 2.80 2.42 -8.83
N ILE A 42 2.05 2.90 -7.83
CA ILE A 42 0.65 3.34 -7.99
C ILE A 42 0.56 4.50 -8.98
N ASN A 43 1.40 5.53 -8.82
CA ASN A 43 1.38 6.70 -9.69
C ASN A 43 1.65 6.33 -11.15
N VAL A 44 2.71 5.55 -11.40
CA VAL A 44 3.06 5.11 -12.75
C VAL A 44 2.00 4.16 -13.32
N ALA A 45 1.49 3.23 -12.50
CA ALA A 45 0.49 2.25 -12.93
C ALA A 45 -0.86 2.88 -13.27
N THR A 46 -1.22 3.99 -12.63
CA THR A 46 -2.48 4.72 -12.86
C THR A 46 -2.33 5.87 -13.85
N ARG A 47 -1.09 6.21 -14.24
CA ARG A 47 -0.73 7.34 -15.12
C ARG A 47 -1.19 8.70 -14.57
N TYR A 48 -1.23 8.83 -13.25
CA TYR A 48 -1.58 10.07 -12.57
C TYR A 48 -0.70 10.25 -11.33
N ASN A 49 -0.22 11.46 -11.09
CA ASN A 49 0.59 11.76 -9.92
C ASN A 49 -0.31 12.06 -8.71
N TRP A 50 -0.71 11.00 -8.01
CA TRP A 50 -1.53 11.10 -6.81
C TRP A 50 -0.80 11.75 -5.63
N SER A 51 0.52 11.60 -5.58
CA SER A 51 1.37 12.15 -4.52
C SER A 51 1.31 13.67 -4.50
N ASP A 52 1.44 14.31 -5.66
CA ASP A 52 1.37 15.77 -5.77
C ASP A 52 -0.05 16.29 -5.55
N ALA A 53 -1.06 15.56 -6.05
CA ALA A 53 -2.46 15.94 -5.93
C ALA A 53 -3.05 15.69 -4.53
N TYR A 54 -2.36 14.93 -3.66
CA TYR A 54 -2.94 14.31 -2.47
C TYR A 54 -3.69 15.28 -1.57
N SER A 55 -3.17 16.48 -1.34
CA SER A 55 -3.80 17.48 -0.46
C SER A 55 -5.24 17.81 -0.87
N GLY A 56 -5.50 17.97 -2.16
CA GLY A 56 -6.80 18.33 -2.72
C GLY A 56 -7.79 17.18 -2.89
N LEU A 57 -7.37 15.92 -2.68
CA LEU A 57 -8.23 14.76 -2.86
C LEU A 57 -9.29 14.66 -1.76
N ASN A 58 -10.48 14.16 -2.12
CA ASN A 58 -11.51 13.81 -1.16
C ASN A 58 -11.08 12.64 -0.26
N VAL A 59 -11.81 12.42 0.84
CA VAL A 59 -11.45 11.42 1.84
C VAL A 59 -11.53 9.99 1.31
N ASP A 60 -12.44 9.73 0.37
CA ASP A 60 -12.70 8.41 -0.18
C ASP A 60 -11.57 7.94 -1.09
N VAL A 61 -11.09 8.80 -1.97
CA VAL A 61 -9.93 8.54 -2.84
C VAL A 61 -8.67 8.36 -1.98
N LYS A 62 -8.48 9.19 -0.96
CA LYS A 62 -7.40 9.00 0.02
C LYS A 62 -7.49 7.63 0.70
N GLY A 63 -8.70 7.15 0.99
CA GLY A 63 -8.95 5.82 1.51
C GLY A 63 -8.50 4.69 0.57
N ILE A 64 -8.81 4.80 -0.72
CA ILE A 64 -8.40 3.81 -1.73
C ILE A 64 -6.88 3.84 -1.97
N LEU A 65 -6.27 5.02 -2.07
CA LEU A 65 -4.81 5.17 -2.18
C LEU A 65 -4.09 4.56 -0.99
N LYS A 66 -4.61 4.81 0.22
CA LYS A 66 -4.13 4.21 1.45
C LYS A 66 -4.22 2.69 1.41
N GLU A 67 -5.34 2.13 0.99
CA GLU A 67 -5.50 0.67 0.85
C GLU A 67 -4.45 0.10 -0.11
N ALA A 68 -4.30 0.71 -1.30
CA ALA A 68 -3.35 0.28 -2.31
C ALA A 68 -1.91 0.31 -1.80
N ALA A 69 -1.46 1.46 -1.26
CA ALA A 69 -0.09 1.64 -0.81
C ALA A 69 0.25 0.71 0.35
N SER A 70 -0.63 0.62 1.35
CA SER A 70 -0.40 -0.25 2.51
C SER A 70 -0.46 -1.74 2.16
N ASN A 71 -1.25 -2.17 1.18
CA ASN A 71 -1.25 -3.56 0.70
C ASN A 71 0.09 -3.92 0.05
N LEU A 72 0.56 -3.09 -0.89
CA LEU A 72 1.80 -3.36 -1.61
C LEU A 72 3.03 -3.26 -0.70
N ALA A 73 3.09 -2.25 0.18
CA ALA A 73 4.15 -2.15 1.19
C ALA A 73 4.15 -3.36 2.14
N ALA A 74 2.98 -3.83 2.57
CA ALA A 74 2.89 -5.03 3.41
C ALA A 74 3.37 -6.29 2.67
N MET A 75 3.10 -6.41 1.38
CA MET A 75 3.64 -7.51 0.56
C MET A 75 5.17 -7.50 0.55
N TYR A 76 5.81 -6.33 0.46
CA TYR A 76 7.28 -6.23 0.53
C TYR A 76 7.84 -6.61 1.90
N VAL A 77 7.17 -6.23 2.99
CA VAL A 77 7.57 -6.64 4.35
C VAL A 77 7.50 -8.15 4.53
N ILE A 78 6.41 -8.80 4.09
CA ILE A 78 6.24 -10.25 4.19
C ILE A 78 7.29 -10.97 3.31
N GLN A 79 7.56 -10.46 2.11
CA GLN A 79 8.54 -11.05 1.19
C GLN A 79 9.98 -10.94 1.67
N PHE A 80 10.31 -9.94 2.49
CA PHE A 80 11.67 -9.75 3.00
C PHE A 80 12.18 -10.99 3.75
N ASP A 81 11.36 -11.56 4.63
CA ASP A 81 11.68 -12.76 5.37
C ASP A 81 10.40 -13.48 5.82
N MET A 82 10.13 -14.62 5.17
CA MET A 82 8.98 -15.48 5.47
C MET A 82 9.28 -16.55 6.52
N SER A 83 10.50 -16.62 7.06
CA SER A 83 10.90 -17.67 8.02
C SER A 83 10.18 -17.57 9.36
N GLY A 84 9.64 -16.39 9.70
CA GLY A 84 8.85 -16.17 10.91
C GLY A 84 7.44 -16.76 10.88
N PHE A 85 6.89 -17.05 9.70
CA PHE A 85 5.56 -17.65 9.56
C PHE A 85 5.56 -19.14 9.87
N THR A 86 4.44 -19.66 10.36
CA THR A 86 4.30 -21.08 10.75
C THR A 86 4.49 -22.01 9.56
N SER A 87 4.09 -21.55 8.37
CA SER A 87 4.31 -22.23 7.11
C SER A 87 4.48 -21.23 5.98
N ARG A 88 5.15 -21.65 4.91
CA ARG A 88 5.21 -20.84 3.67
C ARG A 88 3.82 -20.62 3.07
N TYR A 89 2.92 -21.59 3.20
CA TYR A 89 1.54 -21.47 2.72
C TYR A 89 0.76 -20.35 3.41
N GLU A 90 1.00 -20.10 4.71
CA GLU A 90 0.40 -18.99 5.44
C GLU A 90 0.84 -17.65 4.84
N ALA A 91 2.16 -17.48 4.63
CA ALA A 91 2.73 -16.28 4.04
C ALA A 91 2.23 -16.05 2.60
N GLU A 92 2.20 -17.10 1.77
CA GLU A 92 1.68 -17.05 0.40
C GLU A 92 0.19 -16.64 0.37
N THR A 93 -0.64 -17.23 1.25
CA THR A 93 -2.07 -16.88 1.34
C THR A 93 -2.26 -15.42 1.72
N MET A 94 -1.44 -14.89 2.63
CA MET A 94 -1.48 -13.47 2.99
C MET A 94 -1.08 -12.57 1.81
N LEU A 95 -0.03 -12.94 1.07
CA LEU A 95 0.39 -12.23 -0.12
C LEU A 95 -0.72 -12.22 -1.18
N ASP A 96 -1.43 -13.32 -1.38
CA ASP A 96 -2.54 -13.41 -2.33
C ASP A 96 -3.72 -12.49 -1.96
N VAL A 97 -4.07 -12.43 -0.67
CA VAL A 97 -5.12 -11.54 -0.16
C VAL A 97 -4.73 -10.07 -0.36
N LEU A 98 -3.49 -9.70 -0.01
CA LEU A 98 -2.99 -8.33 -0.19
C LEU A 98 -2.91 -7.94 -1.66
N ASN A 99 -2.43 -8.84 -2.51
CA ASN A 99 -2.36 -8.62 -3.95
C ASN A 99 -3.75 -8.43 -4.56
N SER A 100 -4.73 -9.25 -4.15
CA SER A 100 -6.12 -9.09 -4.58
C SER A 100 -6.70 -7.73 -4.20
N GLY A 101 -6.46 -7.27 -2.97
CA GLY A 101 -6.86 -5.93 -2.52
C GLY A 101 -6.17 -4.82 -3.30
N PHE A 102 -4.86 -4.94 -3.54
CA PHE A 102 -4.09 -3.99 -4.32
C PHE A 102 -4.57 -3.87 -5.78
N LEU A 103 -4.78 -5.00 -6.47
CA LEU A 103 -5.27 -5.03 -7.85
C LEU A 103 -6.67 -4.43 -7.98
N ARG A 104 -7.56 -4.72 -7.00
CA ARG A 104 -8.87 -4.08 -6.94
C ARG A 104 -8.75 -2.57 -6.78
N ALA A 105 -7.93 -2.10 -5.85
CA ALA A 105 -7.72 -0.67 -5.63
C ALA A 105 -7.13 0.01 -6.88
N LEU A 106 -6.15 -0.60 -7.55
CA LEU A 106 -5.62 -0.10 -8.82
C LEU A 106 -6.67 -0.04 -9.92
N SER A 107 -7.54 -1.04 -10.03
CA SER A 107 -8.62 -1.04 -11.01
C SER A 107 -9.59 0.15 -10.78
N ILE A 108 -9.88 0.48 -9.53
CA ILE A 108 -10.72 1.63 -9.18
C ILE A 108 -9.99 2.94 -9.53
N LEU A 109 -8.74 3.10 -9.12
CA LEU A 109 -7.96 4.33 -9.36
C LEU A 109 -7.66 4.59 -10.84
N ARG A 110 -7.65 3.55 -11.69
CA ARG A 110 -7.49 3.67 -13.14
C ARG A 110 -8.77 4.09 -13.87
N ASP A 111 -9.93 3.95 -13.25
CA ASP A 111 -11.18 4.34 -13.91
C ASP A 111 -11.25 5.87 -14.04
N ILE A 112 -11.38 6.36 -15.28
CA ILE A 112 -11.47 7.78 -15.61
C ILE A 112 -12.63 8.45 -14.87
N LYS A 113 -13.72 7.72 -14.62
CA LYS A 113 -14.87 8.25 -13.87
C LYS A 113 -14.53 8.54 -12.40
N GLN A 114 -13.59 7.77 -11.83
CA GLN A 114 -13.10 8.06 -10.49
C GLN A 114 -12.21 9.29 -10.48
N GLN A 115 -11.48 9.58 -11.56
CA GLN A 115 -10.71 10.82 -11.71
C GLN A 115 -11.63 12.05 -11.83
N ASP A 116 -12.74 11.94 -12.56
CA ASP A 116 -13.73 13.01 -12.71
C ASP A 116 -14.52 13.27 -11.40
N PHE A 117 -14.89 12.23 -10.66
CA PHE A 117 -15.53 12.37 -9.34
C PHE A 117 -14.70 13.23 -8.37
N MET A 118 -13.37 13.25 -8.52
CA MET A 118 -12.49 14.07 -7.68
C MET A 118 -12.47 15.54 -8.07
N ASN A 119 -12.73 15.84 -9.34
CA ASN A 119 -12.78 17.22 -9.82
C ASN A 119 -14.11 17.92 -9.47
N GLY A 120 -15.05 17.21 -8.83
CA GLY A 120 -16.32 17.77 -8.37
C GLY A 120 -17.23 18.26 -9.50
N ALA A 121 -17.11 17.65 -10.69
CA ALA A 121 -17.93 17.95 -11.87
C ALA A 121 -19.15 17.04 -11.98
#